data_AF-A3J911-F1
#
_entry.id   AF-A3J911-F1
#
_cell.length_a   1.000
_cell.length_b   1.000
_cell.length_c   1.000
_cell.angle_alpha   90.00
_cell.angle_beta   90.00
_cell.angle_gamma   90.00
#
_symmetry.space_group_name_H-M   'P 1'
#
loop_
_entity.id
_entity.type
_entity.pdbx_description
1 polymer ?
#
loop_
_entity_poly.entity_id
_entity_poly.type
_entity_poly.pdbx_seq_one_letter_code
_entity_poly.pdbx_strand_id
1 'polypeptide(L)'
;MNVIVSRVHQGRYDSEKSLLNLRDNAINNNRIDVLDAVNQRLKKCHPKIYERLVGPLHERRRDKKFKCYCNNPKSLHAIYQDIVTNNVHYHSLMCDACWQEDIAKTWGYYGWASKLIPQKIWNALCEERAYDKFVE
;
A
#
# COMPACT_ATOMS: atom_id res chain seq x y z
N MET A 1 -29.69 -17.70 15.76
CA MET A 1 -29.05 -16.84 16.78
C MET A 1 -28.01 -15.98 16.09
N ASN A 2 -28.19 -14.66 16.03
CA ASN A 2 -27.20 -13.74 15.45
C ASN A 2 -26.05 -13.57 16.45
N VAL A 3 -25.00 -14.36 16.29
CA VAL A 3 -23.75 -14.17 17.04
C VAL A 3 -23.14 -12.87 16.54
N ILE A 4 -23.11 -11.85 17.39
CA ILE A 4 -22.44 -10.58 17.09
C ILE A 4 -20.94 -10.87 17.06
N VAL A 5 -20.38 -10.98 15.86
CA VAL A 5 -18.97 -11.37 15.64
C VAL A 5 -17.99 -10.25 15.93
N SER A 6 -18.43 -8.99 15.86
CA SER A 6 -17.65 -7.83 16.29
C SER A 6 -18.54 -6.60 16.43
N ARG A 7 -18.21 -5.69 17.34
CA ARG A 7 -18.75 -4.32 17.36
C ARG A 7 -17.65 -3.39 16.86
N VAL A 8 -17.73 -2.98 15.60
CA VAL A 8 -16.97 -1.81 15.16
C VAL A 8 -17.68 -0.59 15.75
N HIS A 9 -17.03 0.11 16.68
CA HIS A 9 -17.67 1.26 17.31
C HIS A 9 -17.83 2.36 16.25
N GLN A 10 -19.06 2.85 16.06
CA GLN A 10 -19.37 3.93 15.11
C GLN A 10 -18.76 5.31 15.53
N GLY A 11 -17.79 5.34 16.45
CA GLY A 11 -17.19 6.55 17.01
C GLY A 11 -16.01 6.31 17.96
N ARG A 12 -15.16 7.36 18.07
CA ARG A 12 -14.02 7.74 18.97
C ARG A 12 -13.16 6.73 19.77
N TYR A 13 -13.47 5.43 19.86
CA TYR A 13 -12.79 4.52 20.81
C TYR A 13 -11.98 3.40 20.17
N ASP A 14 -11.99 3.26 18.84
CA ASP A 14 -11.17 2.25 18.17
C ASP A 14 -9.71 2.68 18.16
N SER A 15 -8.86 1.94 18.88
CA SER A 15 -7.40 2.10 18.79
C SER A 15 -6.86 1.38 17.56
N GLU A 16 -5.69 1.80 17.09
CA GLU A 16 -4.93 1.13 16.02
C GLU A 16 -4.86 -0.39 16.27
N LYS A 17 -4.44 -0.78 17.48
CA LYS A 17 -4.28 -2.19 17.85
C LYS A 17 -5.60 -2.96 17.78
N SER A 18 -6.71 -2.36 18.21
CA SER A 18 -8.03 -2.97 18.15
C SER A 18 -8.46 -3.22 16.70
N LEU A 19 -8.29 -2.22 15.83
CA LEU A 19 -8.64 -2.34 14.42
C LEU A 19 -7.78 -3.38 13.68
N LEU A 20 -6.49 -3.45 13.98
CA LEU A 20 -5.60 -4.47 13.40
C LEU A 20 -6.01 -5.88 13.85
N ASN A 21 -6.29 -6.09 15.15
CA ASN A 21 -6.76 -7.38 15.64
C ASN A 21 -8.10 -7.79 15.00
N LEU A 22 -9.04 -6.84 14.86
CA LEU A 22 -10.31 -7.09 14.19
C LEU A 22 -10.12 -7.46 12.71
N ARG A 23 -9.19 -6.79 12.03
CA ARG A 23 -8.84 -7.09 10.64
C ARG A 23 -8.32 -8.52 10.51
N ASP A 24 -7.37 -8.93 11.35
CA ASP A 24 -6.76 -10.25 11.29
C ASP A 24 -7.78 -11.35 11.62
N ASN A 25 -8.65 -11.11 12.61
CA ASN A 25 -9.77 -12.00 12.91
C ASN A 25 -10.75 -12.12 11.73
N ALA A 26 -11.08 -11.00 11.06
CA ALA A 26 -11.97 -11.02 9.90
C ALA A 26 -11.37 -11.82 8.73
N ILE A 27 -10.06 -11.67 8.48
CA ILE A 27 -9.33 -12.47 7.48
C ILE A 27 -9.37 -13.96 7.85
N ASN A 28 -9.01 -14.30 9.08
CA ASN A 28 -8.95 -15.70 9.53
C ASN A 28 -10.31 -16.41 9.50
N ASN A 29 -11.41 -15.65 9.67
CA ASN A 29 -12.77 -16.16 9.66
C ASN A 29 -13.51 -15.95 8.32
N ASN A 30 -12.81 -15.49 7.26
CA ASN A 30 -13.39 -15.17 5.94
C ASN A 30 -14.62 -14.23 6.00
N ARG A 31 -14.60 -13.26 6.92
CA ARG A 31 -15.69 -12.28 7.12
C ARG A 31 -15.43 -11.00 6.32
N ILE A 32 -15.79 -11.03 5.04
CA ILE A 32 -15.57 -9.94 4.08
C ILE A 32 -16.28 -8.65 4.51
N ASP A 33 -17.51 -8.77 5.02
CA ASP A 33 -18.32 -7.67 5.53
C ASP A 33 -17.62 -6.88 6.65
N VAL A 34 -17.02 -7.62 7.59
CA VAL A 34 -16.27 -7.03 8.71
C VAL A 34 -14.94 -6.45 8.21
N LEU A 35 -14.26 -7.15 7.31
CA LEU A 35 -12.98 -6.70 6.74
C LEU A 35 -13.12 -5.34 6.03
N ASP A 36 -14.16 -5.18 5.22
CA ASP A 36 -14.41 -3.92 4.50
C ASP A 36 -14.71 -2.77 5.48
N ALA A 37 -15.54 -3.01 6.49
CA ALA A 37 -15.84 -2.01 7.51
C ALA A 37 -14.58 -1.57 8.27
N VAL A 38 -13.72 -2.52 8.66
CA VAL A 38 -12.45 -2.25 9.34
C VAL A 38 -11.48 -1.49 8.43
N ASN A 39 -11.38 -1.85 7.15
CA ASN A 39 -10.53 -1.16 6.18
C ASN A 39 -10.97 0.30 5.98
N GLN A 40 -12.27 0.57 5.83
CA GLN A 40 -12.78 1.95 5.76
C GLN A 40 -12.48 2.74 7.04
N ARG A 41 -12.55 2.08 8.19
CA ARG A 41 -12.22 2.70 9.47
C ARG A 41 -10.73 3.03 9.59
N LEU A 42 -9.86 2.09 9.20
CA LEU A 42 -8.42 2.32 9.11
C LEU A 42 -8.10 3.48 8.18
N LYS A 43 -8.76 3.56 7.02
CA LYS A 43 -8.59 4.67 6.07
C LYS A 43 -8.88 6.03 6.73
N LYS A 44 -9.94 6.12 7.53
CA LYS A 44 -10.38 7.36 8.19
C LYS A 44 -9.53 7.74 9.40
N CYS A 45 -9.20 6.78 10.25
CA CYS A 45 -8.57 7.04 11.55
C CYS A 45 -7.05 6.87 11.54
N HIS A 46 -6.53 5.95 10.71
CA HIS A 46 -5.12 5.60 10.65
C HIS A 46 -4.64 5.47 9.19
N PRO A 47 -4.70 6.55 8.39
CA PRO A 47 -4.48 6.50 6.93
C PRO A 47 -3.13 5.90 6.54
N LYS A 48 -2.05 6.17 7.29
CA LYS A 48 -0.71 5.60 7.04
C LYS A 48 -0.70 4.06 7.15
N ILE A 49 -1.50 3.51 8.06
CA ILE A 49 -1.62 2.06 8.25
C ILE A 49 -2.41 1.45 7.09
N TYR A 50 -3.49 2.13 6.71
CA TYR A 50 -4.29 1.74 5.56
C TYR A 50 -3.45 1.70 4.28
N GLU A 51 -2.67 2.75 3.98
CA GLU A 51 -1.76 2.78 2.82
C GLU A 51 -0.78 1.61 2.81
N ARG A 52 -0.24 1.30 3.99
CA ARG A 52 0.74 0.24 4.16
C ARG A 52 0.16 -1.16 3.94
N LEU A 53 -1.03 -1.44 4.45
CA LEU A 53 -1.59 -2.80 4.50
C LEU A 53 -2.67 -3.08 3.46
N VAL A 54 -3.37 -2.06 3.00
CA VAL A 54 -4.59 -2.21 2.18
C VAL A 54 -4.36 -1.63 0.78
N GLY A 55 -4.00 -0.35 0.68
CA GLY A 55 -3.88 0.30 -0.62
C GLY A 55 -3.92 1.83 -0.53
N PRO A 56 -3.83 2.54 -1.66
CA PRO A 56 -3.74 3.99 -1.66
C PRO A 56 -5.00 4.67 -1.09
N LEU A 57 -4.84 5.85 -0.49
CA LEU A 57 -5.95 6.63 0.06
C LEU A 57 -6.89 7.16 -1.02
N HIS A 58 -6.32 7.49 -2.17
CA HIS A 58 -7.04 8.08 -3.29
C HIS A 58 -6.81 7.25 -4.54
N GLU A 59 -7.89 6.99 -5.27
CA GLU A 59 -7.76 6.44 -6.61
C GLU A 59 -7.10 7.49 -7.50
N ARG A 60 -6.09 7.06 -8.24
CA ARG A 60 -5.56 7.81 -9.38
C ARG A 60 -5.97 7.07 -10.62
N ARG A 61 -6.20 7.78 -11.72
CA ARG A 61 -6.55 7.14 -13.00
C ARG A 61 -5.71 7.74 -14.10
N ARG A 62 -5.19 6.88 -14.97
CA ARG A 62 -4.47 7.23 -16.19
C ARG A 62 -5.13 6.51 -17.37
N ASP A 63 -4.64 6.74 -18.57
CA ASP A 63 -4.97 5.93 -19.73
C ASP A 63 -4.68 4.45 -19.45
N LYS A 64 -5.67 3.58 -19.71
CA LYS A 64 -5.64 2.14 -19.42
C LYS A 64 -4.49 1.40 -20.13
N LYS A 65 -3.91 1.97 -21.19
CA LYS A 65 -2.71 1.39 -21.84
C LYS A 65 -1.50 1.30 -20.92
N PHE A 66 -1.42 2.17 -19.91
CA PHE A 66 -0.33 2.14 -18.94
C PHE A 66 -0.59 1.12 -17.85
N LYS A 67 0.44 0.35 -17.50
CA LYS A 67 0.40 -0.70 -16.46
C LYS A 67 0.95 -0.23 -15.11
N CYS A 68 0.93 1.08 -14.84
CA CYS A 68 1.49 1.65 -13.60
C CYS A 68 0.54 1.55 -12.39
N TYR A 69 1.05 1.91 -11.21
CA TYR A 69 0.28 1.92 -9.95
C TYR A 69 -0.88 2.91 -9.91
N CYS A 70 -0.95 3.89 -10.83
CA CYS A 70 -2.17 4.67 -10.99
C CYS A 70 -3.33 3.77 -11.43
N ASN A 71 -3.13 2.91 -12.45
CA ASN A 71 -4.20 2.05 -12.97
C ASN A 71 -4.34 0.73 -12.20
N ASN A 72 -3.26 0.26 -11.59
CA ASN A 72 -3.20 -0.97 -10.81
C ASN A 72 -2.71 -0.66 -9.39
N PRO A 73 -3.56 -0.01 -8.56
CA PRO A 73 -3.16 0.41 -7.22
C PRO A 73 -2.76 -0.77 -6.34
N LYS A 74 -1.70 -0.58 -5.55
CA LYS A 74 -1.17 -1.57 -4.61
C LYS A 74 -0.93 -0.93 -3.24
N SER A 75 -0.90 -1.74 -2.18
CA SER A 75 -0.44 -1.29 -0.86
C SER A 75 1.07 -1.07 -0.85
N LEU A 76 1.58 -0.24 0.09
CA LEU A 76 3.03 -0.03 0.21
C LEU A 76 3.76 -1.35 0.49
N HIS A 77 3.14 -2.28 1.23
CA HIS A 77 3.74 -3.60 1.43
C HIS A 77 3.89 -4.38 0.11
N ALA A 78 2.88 -4.37 -0.75
CA ALA A 78 2.96 -5.04 -2.05
C ALA A 78 4.00 -4.38 -2.98
N ILE A 79 4.09 -3.05 -2.97
CA ILE A 79 5.12 -2.32 -3.72
C ILE A 79 6.52 -2.61 -3.16
N TYR A 80 6.66 -2.78 -1.85
CA TYR A 80 7.91 -3.22 -1.23
C TYR A 80 8.34 -4.58 -1.79
N GLN A 81 7.42 -5.54 -1.87
CA GLN A 81 7.69 -6.84 -2.47
C GLN A 81 8.09 -6.69 -3.94
N ASP A 82 7.40 -5.86 -4.71
CA ASP A 82 7.76 -5.59 -6.11
C ASP A 82 9.19 -5.01 -6.22
N ILE A 83 9.59 -4.10 -5.33
CA ILE A 83 10.94 -3.51 -5.32
C ILE A 83 12.00 -4.57 -5.03
N VAL A 84 11.85 -5.36 -3.96
CA VAL A 84 12.89 -6.34 -3.57
C VAL A 84 12.96 -7.54 -4.50
N THR A 85 11.88 -7.84 -5.20
CA THR A 85 11.83 -8.92 -6.21
C THR A 85 12.10 -8.44 -7.63
N ASN A 86 12.44 -7.16 -7.82
CA ASN A 86 12.70 -6.54 -9.12
C ASN A 86 11.55 -6.69 -10.12
N ASN A 87 10.32 -6.53 -9.64
CA ASN A 87 9.06 -6.66 -10.41
C ASN A 87 8.33 -5.32 -10.60
N VAL A 88 8.99 -4.19 -10.30
CA VAL A 88 8.41 -2.86 -10.55
C VAL A 88 8.33 -2.63 -12.05
N HIS A 89 7.11 -2.48 -12.57
CA HIS A 89 6.92 -2.26 -14.00
C HIS A 89 7.46 -0.90 -14.46
N TYR A 90 8.15 -0.84 -15.60
CA TYR A 90 8.77 0.40 -16.15
C TYR A 90 7.79 1.59 -16.24
N HIS A 91 6.53 1.37 -16.67
CA HIS A 91 5.46 2.38 -16.62
C HIS A 91 5.30 3.08 -15.26
N SER A 92 5.54 2.39 -14.14
CA SER A 92 5.54 2.97 -12.80
C SER A 92 6.79 3.81 -12.54
N LEU A 93 7.95 3.44 -13.10
CA LEU A 93 9.21 4.19 -13.00
C LEU A 93 9.14 5.52 -13.78
N MET A 94 8.57 5.49 -14.99
CA MET A 94 8.38 6.69 -15.81
C MET A 94 7.28 7.64 -15.28
N CYS A 95 6.39 7.16 -14.42
CA CYS A 95 5.29 7.96 -13.90
C CYS A 95 5.69 8.70 -12.62
N ASP A 96 5.83 10.02 -12.69
CA ASP A 96 6.25 10.83 -11.53
C ASP A 96 5.33 10.70 -10.32
N ALA A 97 4.02 10.60 -10.56
CA ALA A 97 3.07 10.36 -9.50
C ALA A 97 3.30 8.98 -8.84
N CYS A 98 3.55 7.92 -9.61
CA CYS A 98 3.85 6.61 -9.05
C CYS A 98 5.17 6.62 -8.28
N TRP A 99 6.18 7.31 -8.81
CA TRP A 99 7.46 7.44 -8.14
C TRP A 99 7.33 8.13 -6.77
N GLN A 100 6.68 9.29 -6.73
CA GLN A 100 6.60 10.09 -5.50
C GLN A 100 5.66 9.47 -4.45
N GLU A 101 4.46 9.08 -4.86
CA GLU A 101 3.41 8.68 -3.92
C GLU A 101 3.51 7.23 -3.45
N ASP A 102 4.10 6.36 -4.28
CA ASP A 102 4.15 4.93 -4.03
C ASP A 102 5.59 4.47 -3.77
N ILE A 103 6.47 4.61 -4.76
CA ILE A 103 7.80 3.99 -4.73
C ILE A 103 8.70 4.65 -3.69
N ALA A 104 8.85 5.98 -3.75
CA ALA A 104 9.67 6.74 -2.82
C ALA A 104 9.09 6.70 -1.39
N LYS A 105 7.76 6.76 -1.25
CA LYS A 105 7.08 6.59 0.04
C LYS A 105 7.32 5.20 0.63
N THR A 106 7.22 4.16 -0.20
CA THR A 106 7.54 2.77 0.18
C THR A 106 8.99 2.66 0.65
N TRP A 107 9.94 3.25 -0.07
CA TRP A 107 11.34 3.27 0.35
C TRP A 107 11.56 4.06 1.64
N GLY A 108 10.89 5.19 1.85
CA GLY A 108 10.98 5.94 3.10
C GLY A 108 10.61 5.09 4.32
N TYR A 109 9.59 4.24 4.20
CA TYR A 109 9.22 3.33 5.28
C TYR A 109 10.10 2.06 5.30
N TYR A 110 10.07 1.27 4.24
CA TYR A 110 10.70 -0.05 4.20
C TYR A 110 12.22 0.00 4.00
N GLY A 111 12.76 1.02 3.34
CA GLY A 111 14.19 1.22 3.16
C GLY A 111 14.81 2.02 4.31
N TRP A 112 14.32 3.23 4.56
CA TRP A 112 14.95 4.11 5.53
C TRP A 112 14.63 3.76 6.98
N ALA A 113 13.34 3.60 7.33
CA ALA A 113 12.93 3.35 8.72
C ALA A 113 13.12 1.88 9.14
N SER A 114 12.70 0.92 8.30
CA SER A 114 12.73 -0.51 8.63
C SER A 114 13.95 -1.27 8.11
N LYS A 115 14.78 -0.66 7.24
CA LYS A 115 15.99 -1.27 6.65
C LYS A 115 15.76 -2.60 5.90
N LEU A 116 14.54 -2.84 5.42
CA LEU A 116 14.17 -4.03 4.66
C LEU A 116 14.45 -3.92 3.15
N ILE A 117 14.52 -2.70 2.61
CA ILE A 117 15.03 -2.46 1.24
C ILE A 117 16.50 -2.07 1.37
N PRO A 118 17.45 -2.93 0.96
CA PRO A 118 18.86 -2.59 0.95
C PRO A 118 19.14 -1.39 0.05
N GLN A 119 20.11 -0.57 0.45
CA GLN A 119 20.49 0.62 -0.33
C GLN A 119 20.94 0.28 -1.75
N LYS A 120 21.58 -0.88 -1.95
CA LYS A 120 21.95 -1.38 -3.28
C LYS A 120 20.73 -1.59 -4.20
N ILE A 121 19.65 -2.17 -3.68
CA ILE A 121 18.41 -2.39 -4.45
C ILE A 121 17.77 -1.03 -4.79
N TRP A 122 17.75 -0.10 -3.83
CA TRP A 122 17.22 1.23 -4.07
C TRP A 122 18.00 2.02 -5.12
N ASN A 123 19.33 1.98 -5.07
CA ASN A 123 20.18 2.67 -6.04
C ASN A 123 19.97 2.09 -7.44
N ALA A 124 19.92 0.76 -7.59
CA ALA A 124 19.62 0.12 -8.87
C ALA A 124 18.27 0.56 -9.45
N LEU A 125 17.22 0.65 -8.61
CA LEU A 125 15.91 1.15 -9.04
C LEU A 125 15.94 2.63 -9.47
N CYS A 126 16.75 3.46 -8.80
CA CYS A 126 16.96 4.84 -9.19
C CYS A 126 17.66 4.96 -10.55
N GLU A 127 18.66 4.11 -10.80
CA GLU A 127 19.37 4.03 -12.08
C GLU A 127 18.44 3.58 -13.21
N GLU A 128 17.64 2.52 -12.98
CA GLU A 128 16.64 2.03 -13.94
C GLU A 128 15.64 3.13 -14.31
N ARG A 129 15.10 3.85 -13.33
CA ARG A 129 14.23 5.01 -13.60
C ARG A 129 14.95 6.10 -14.40
N ALA A 130 16.21 6.40 -14.08
CA ALA A 130 16.95 7.44 -14.78
C ALA A 130 17.11 7.07 -16.27
N TYR A 131 17.39 5.80 -16.54
CA TYR A 131 17.47 5.25 -17.88
C TYR A 131 16.12 5.35 -18.60
N ASP A 132 15.07 4.73 -18.05
CA ASP A 132 13.74 4.66 -18.66
C ASP A 132 13.09 6.02 -18.93
N LYS A 133 13.41 7.03 -18.12
CA LYS A 133 12.74 8.33 -18.19
C LYS A 133 13.49 9.38 -19.02
N PHE A 134 14.82 9.34 -19.03
CA PHE A 134 15.62 10.45 -19.54
C PHE A 134 16.61 10.08 -20.64
N VAL A 135 16.90 8.78 -20.84
CA VAL A 135 17.86 8.33 -21.85
C VAL A 135 17.15 7.88 -23.13
N GLU A 136 15.94 7.31 -23.02
CA GLU A 136 15.07 6.97 -24.16
C GLU A 136 14.01 8.03 -24.47
#